data_AF-A0A484ZUV4-F1
#
_entry.id   AF-A0A484ZUV4-F1
#
_cell.length_a   1.000
_cell.length_b   1.000
_cell.length_c   1.000
_cell.angle_alpha   90.00
_cell.angle_beta   90.00
_cell.angle_gamma   90.00
#
_symmetry.space_group_name_H-M   'P 1'
#
loop_
_entity.id
_entity.type
_entity.pdbx_description
1 polymer ?
#
loop_
_entity_poly.entity_id
_entity_poly.type
_entity_poly.pdbx_seq_one_letter_code
_entity_poly.pdbx_strand_id
1 'polypeptide(L)'
;MHKRRTSPQRPQKITLSGKNKNTLTPLSVAGFSENDINTLNKSAVSFIIHNLQNQPEEVLVEVWNRGTLVFSDNQAICLPANDSYYWIWDGYGNDDILDTKVLKSPDLLIRLTVRHNESSVVYDCPLNNSAAKVRWLDVRIDRGAYVVDVTLRPSFSYGGMSGQCAAVIAKSYAELEQLAKEGIERFWSRDGRLAQGIGESIITREGEFNVRITADINAEPKMANFKLIDRISARFGRSTSLVLLRRVYYNSGFYSHKLADSGQSANKATVLTSQKFQLTAAHEVGHLILDNFTRFTFRRDYSWSHKGTSTQYTQVALKKYADAQNRRD
;
A
#
# COMPACT_ATOMS: atom_id res chain seq x y z
N MET A 1 -66.68 2.80 27.85
CA MET A 1 -65.57 2.91 26.87
C MET A 1 -64.32 3.44 27.58
N HIS A 2 -63.43 2.57 28.02
CA HIS A 2 -62.10 2.99 28.51
C HIS A 2 -61.19 3.23 27.31
N LYS A 3 -60.83 4.49 27.06
CA LYS A 3 -59.73 4.84 26.16
C LYS A 3 -58.44 4.29 26.77
N ARG A 4 -57.89 3.21 26.21
CA ARG A 4 -56.51 2.78 26.50
C ARG A 4 -55.60 3.95 26.13
N ARG A 5 -55.04 4.60 27.15
CA ARG A 5 -53.86 5.46 26.97
C ARG A 5 -52.74 4.56 26.47
N THR A 6 -52.40 4.70 25.19
CA THR A 6 -51.13 4.18 24.66
C THR A 6 -50.01 4.92 25.37
N SER A 7 -49.27 4.20 26.21
CA SER A 7 -48.01 4.71 26.78
C SER A 7 -47.16 5.27 25.64
N PRO A 8 -46.55 6.46 25.77
CA PRO A 8 -45.64 6.96 24.75
C PRO A 8 -44.53 5.92 24.58
N GLN A 9 -44.40 5.38 23.36
CA GLN A 9 -43.31 4.48 23.01
C GLN A 9 -42.00 5.21 23.31
N ARG A 10 -41.16 4.61 24.15
CA ARG A 10 -39.81 5.16 24.39
C ARG A 10 -39.06 5.18 23.05
N PRO A 11 -38.28 6.24 22.78
CA PRO A 11 -37.54 6.35 21.53
C PRO A 11 -36.53 5.22 21.46
N GLN A 12 -36.65 4.42 20.39
CA GLN A 12 -35.76 3.30 20.13
C GLN A 12 -34.31 3.75 20.24
N LYS A 13 -33.47 2.89 20.83
CA LYS A 13 -32.05 3.19 21.02
C LYS A 13 -31.25 2.01 20.50
N ILE A 14 -30.70 2.20 19.31
CA ILE A 14 -29.73 1.30 18.72
C ILE A 14 -28.36 1.98 18.72
N THR A 15 -27.32 1.21 19.05
CA THR A 15 -25.94 1.69 19.07
C THR A 15 -25.03 0.68 18.39
N LEU A 16 -24.01 1.18 17.70
CA LEU A 16 -22.96 0.37 17.10
C LEU A 16 -21.67 0.46 17.92
N SER A 17 -21.05 -0.68 18.22
CA SER A 17 -19.70 -0.73 18.80
C SER A 17 -18.77 -1.60 17.95
N GLY A 18 -17.50 -1.19 17.83
CA GLY A 18 -16.46 -2.00 17.17
C GLY A 18 -15.91 -3.07 18.13
N LYS A 19 -15.81 -4.32 17.68
CA LYS A 19 -15.25 -5.41 18.48
C LYS A 19 -13.74 -5.54 18.24
N ASN A 20 -12.93 -5.05 19.17
CA ASN A 20 -11.45 -5.02 19.13
C ASN A 20 -10.87 -4.14 18.00
N LYS A 21 -9.64 -3.62 18.18
CA LYS A 21 -8.90 -2.91 17.11
C LYS A 21 -8.47 -3.90 16.01
N ASN A 22 -9.43 -4.36 15.20
CA ASN A 22 -9.14 -5.28 14.09
C ASN A 22 -8.54 -4.50 12.93
N THR A 23 -7.42 -4.98 12.39
CA THR A 23 -6.87 -4.47 11.13
C THR A 23 -7.51 -5.27 10.00
N LEU A 24 -8.13 -4.57 9.05
CA LEU A 24 -8.64 -5.17 7.83
C LEU A 24 -7.46 -5.49 6.90
N THR A 25 -7.33 -6.77 6.53
CA THR A 25 -6.30 -7.26 5.62
C THR A 25 -6.98 -8.02 4.49
N PRO A 26 -7.36 -7.32 3.41
CA PRO A 26 -8.07 -7.93 2.30
C PRO A 26 -7.19 -8.98 1.58
N LEU A 27 -7.84 -9.89 0.84
CA LEU A 27 -7.24 -11.05 0.15
C LEU A 27 -6.53 -12.06 1.06
N SER A 28 -6.62 -11.88 2.38
CA SER A 28 -6.02 -12.78 3.39
C SER A 28 -4.53 -13.05 3.15
N VAL A 29 -3.82 -12.09 2.54
CA VAL A 29 -2.38 -12.22 2.28
C VAL A 29 -1.66 -12.12 3.61
N ALA A 30 -0.98 -13.20 4.00
CA ALA A 30 -0.18 -13.22 5.22
C ALA A 30 0.90 -12.15 5.17
N GLY A 31 1.07 -11.41 6.26
CA GLY A 31 2.18 -10.47 6.38
C GLY A 31 3.51 -11.21 6.36
N PHE A 32 4.58 -10.57 5.86
CA PHE A 32 5.93 -11.17 5.77
C PHE A 32 6.45 -11.72 7.12
N SER A 33 6.00 -11.15 8.23
CA SER A 33 6.36 -11.59 9.58
C SER A 33 5.55 -12.77 10.12
N GLU A 34 4.53 -13.21 9.38
CA GLU A 34 3.57 -14.21 9.79
C GLU A 34 3.87 -15.52 9.04
N ASN A 35 5.04 -16.10 9.32
CA ASN A 35 5.32 -17.48 8.93
C ASN A 35 4.39 -18.41 9.73
N ASP A 36 3.37 -18.95 9.07
CA ASP A 36 2.47 -20.07 9.45
C ASP A 36 1.82 -20.10 10.84
N ILE A 37 1.95 -19.07 11.68
CA ILE A 37 1.40 -19.10 13.05
C ILE A 37 0.63 -17.81 13.32
N ASN A 38 -0.67 -17.84 13.01
CA ASN A 38 -1.69 -16.85 13.32
C ASN A 38 -1.40 -15.40 12.94
N THR A 39 -1.92 -15.02 11.78
CA THR A 39 -2.06 -13.60 11.43
C THR A 39 -3.13 -12.98 12.33
N LEU A 40 -2.84 -11.85 13.00
CA LEU A 40 -3.91 -11.04 13.63
C LEU A 40 -4.77 -10.32 12.57
N ASN A 41 -4.34 -10.41 11.31
CA ASN A 41 -5.04 -9.96 10.12
C ASN A 41 -6.39 -10.66 10.00
N LYS A 42 -7.44 -9.88 9.73
CA LYS A 42 -8.77 -10.40 9.43
C LYS A 42 -9.20 -9.88 8.08
N SER A 43 -9.83 -10.74 7.29
CA SER A 43 -10.48 -10.36 6.04
C SER A 43 -11.73 -9.50 6.27
N ALA A 44 -12.20 -9.38 7.52
CA ALA A 44 -13.35 -8.57 7.88
C ALA A 44 -13.24 -7.94 9.27
N VAL A 45 -13.98 -6.84 9.43
CA VAL A 45 -14.22 -6.16 10.70
C VAL A 45 -15.59 -6.54 11.25
N SER A 46 -15.70 -6.58 12.58
CA SER A 46 -16.93 -6.97 13.26
C SER A 46 -17.46 -5.83 14.10
N PHE A 47 -18.77 -5.65 14.04
CA PHE A 47 -19.53 -4.68 14.81
C PHE A 47 -20.60 -5.38 15.61
N ILE A 48 -21.05 -4.72 16.68
CA ILE A 48 -22.18 -5.17 17.47
C ILE A 48 -23.26 -4.10 17.39
N ILE A 49 -24.43 -4.50 16.90
CA ILE A 49 -25.64 -3.68 16.87
C ILE A 49 -26.45 -4.05 18.11
N HIS A 50 -26.61 -3.13 19.05
CA HIS A 50 -27.36 -3.36 20.27
C HIS A 50 -28.78 -2.81 20.12
N ASN A 51 -29.82 -3.62 20.36
CA ASN A 51 -31.18 -3.13 20.54
C ASN A 51 -31.50 -3.02 22.03
N LEU A 52 -31.67 -1.80 22.52
CA LEU A 52 -31.87 -1.54 23.96
C LEU A 52 -33.35 -1.42 24.35
N GLN A 53 -34.28 -1.59 23.40
CA GLN A 53 -35.72 -1.39 23.62
C GLN A 53 -36.56 -2.35 22.78
N ASN A 54 -37.70 -1.89 22.23
CA ASN A 54 -38.66 -2.71 21.48
C ASN A 54 -38.01 -3.40 20.28
N GLN A 55 -38.54 -4.57 19.92
CA GLN A 55 -38.14 -5.28 18.71
C GLN A 55 -38.58 -4.48 17.47
N PRO A 56 -37.66 -4.06 16.58
CA PRO A 56 -38.02 -3.53 15.28
C PRO A 56 -38.57 -4.63 14.37
N GLU A 57 -39.31 -4.24 13.34
CA GLU A 57 -39.69 -5.15 12.26
C GLU A 57 -38.49 -5.48 11.38
N GLU A 58 -37.62 -4.50 11.19
CA GLU A 58 -36.47 -4.60 10.30
C GLU A 58 -35.39 -3.61 10.70
N VAL A 59 -34.14 -4.04 10.58
CA VAL A 59 -32.97 -3.16 10.61
C VAL A 59 -32.20 -3.39 9.31
N LEU A 60 -32.08 -2.33 8.52
CA LEU A 60 -31.23 -2.26 7.34
C LEU A 60 -29.88 -1.67 7.75
N VAL A 61 -28.79 -2.26 7.26
CA VAL A 61 -27.42 -1.79 7.50
C VAL A 61 -26.80 -1.36 6.19
N GLU A 62 -26.34 -0.12 6.14
CA GLU A 62 -25.69 0.46 4.97
C GLU A 62 -24.38 1.13 5.35
N VAL A 63 -23.42 1.15 4.44
CA VAL A 63 -22.19 1.94 4.55
C VAL A 63 -22.28 3.08 3.56
N TRP A 64 -22.07 4.30 4.04
CA TRP A 64 -22.13 5.52 3.25
C TRP A 64 -20.82 6.28 3.35
N ASN A 65 -20.44 6.95 2.26
CA ASN A 65 -19.33 7.89 2.25
C ASN A 65 -19.71 9.09 1.39
N ARG A 66 -19.62 10.31 1.94
CA ARG A 66 -19.93 11.57 1.23
C ARG A 66 -21.30 11.55 0.52
N GLY A 67 -22.31 10.97 1.16
CA GLY A 67 -23.66 10.85 0.60
C GLY A 67 -23.80 9.83 -0.53
N THR A 68 -22.79 9.01 -0.81
CA THR A 68 -22.86 7.89 -1.74
C THR A 68 -22.95 6.58 -0.97
N LEU A 69 -23.89 5.71 -1.36
CA LEU A 69 -24.00 4.35 -0.83
C LEU A 69 -22.79 3.52 -1.31
N VAL A 70 -22.04 2.98 -0.37
CA VAL A 70 -20.88 2.11 -0.62
C VAL A 70 -21.32 0.65 -0.59
N PHE A 71 -22.02 0.26 0.48
CA PHE A 71 -22.45 -1.11 0.71
C PHE A 71 -23.86 -1.12 1.32
N SER A 72 -24.68 -2.10 0.95
CA SER A 72 -25.98 -2.36 1.58
C SER A 72 -26.06 -3.83 1.91
N ASP A 73 -26.30 -4.13 3.18
CA ASP A 73 -26.58 -5.51 3.60
C ASP A 73 -28.00 -5.86 3.15
N ASN A 74 -28.11 -6.82 2.23
CA ASN A 74 -29.39 -7.25 1.69
C ASN A 74 -30.17 -8.17 2.66
N GLN A 75 -29.61 -8.47 3.83
CA GLN A 75 -30.27 -9.27 4.85
C GLN A 75 -30.94 -8.36 5.88
N ALA A 76 -32.27 -8.40 5.91
CA ALA A 76 -33.04 -7.79 6.98
C ALA A 76 -32.66 -8.45 8.32
N ILE A 77 -32.17 -7.65 9.27
CA ILE A 77 -31.78 -8.16 10.58
C ILE A 77 -33.01 -8.19 11.48
N CYS A 78 -33.38 -9.38 11.95
CA CYS A 78 -34.33 -9.54 13.05
C CYS A 78 -33.58 -9.38 14.38
N LEU A 79 -33.86 -8.31 15.12
CA LEU A 79 -33.13 -7.96 16.34
C LEU A 79 -34.06 -7.90 17.56
N PRO A 80 -34.15 -8.96 18.37
CA PRO A 80 -35.04 -9.00 19.53
C PRO A 80 -34.81 -7.85 20.52
N ALA A 81 -35.81 -7.59 21.36
CA ALA A 81 -35.72 -6.58 22.40
C ALA A 81 -34.63 -6.93 23.42
N ASN A 82 -33.80 -5.95 23.78
CA ASN A 82 -32.66 -6.10 24.70
C ASN A 82 -31.60 -7.12 24.25
N ASP A 83 -31.43 -7.30 22.93
CA ASP A 83 -30.48 -8.24 22.35
C ASP A 83 -29.42 -7.52 21.48
N SER A 84 -28.44 -8.27 21.00
CA SER A 84 -27.33 -7.79 20.18
C SER A 84 -27.11 -8.65 18.95
N TYR A 85 -26.86 -8.00 17.81
CA TYR A 85 -26.52 -8.66 16.56
C TYR A 85 -25.05 -8.44 16.20
N TYR A 86 -24.37 -9.52 15.81
CA TYR A 86 -23.01 -9.46 15.30
C TYR A 86 -23.04 -9.24 13.80
N TRP A 87 -22.67 -8.04 13.37
CA TRP A 87 -22.55 -7.70 11.97
C TRP A 87 -21.08 -7.72 11.55
N ILE A 88 -20.80 -8.24 10.36
CA ILE A 88 -19.45 -8.39 9.82
C ILE A 88 -19.41 -7.74 8.45
N TRP A 89 -18.38 -6.94 8.20
CA TRP A 89 -18.13 -6.31 6.91
C TRP A 89 -16.68 -6.49 6.52
N ASP A 90 -16.44 -6.91 5.29
CA ASP A 90 -15.11 -7.16 4.73
C ASP A 90 -14.46 -5.92 4.10
N GLY A 91 -15.13 -4.77 4.15
CA GLY A 91 -14.64 -3.50 3.62
C GLY A 91 -14.96 -3.25 2.14
N TYR A 92 -15.65 -4.17 1.46
CA TYR A 92 -15.99 -4.04 0.05
C TYR A 92 -17.36 -3.40 -0.14
N GLY A 93 -17.52 -2.70 -1.25
CA GLY A 93 -18.79 -2.16 -1.70
C GLY A 93 -19.65 -3.19 -2.42
N ASN A 94 -20.85 -2.77 -2.81
CA ASN A 94 -21.78 -3.59 -3.61
C ASN A 94 -21.24 -3.94 -5.01
N ASP A 95 -20.21 -3.23 -5.46
CA ASP A 95 -19.51 -3.40 -6.73
C ASP A 95 -18.28 -4.31 -6.62
N ASP A 96 -18.14 -5.05 -5.50
CA ASP A 96 -16.98 -5.90 -5.20
C ASP A 96 -15.64 -5.13 -5.20
N ILE A 97 -15.70 -3.83 -4.91
CA ILE A 97 -14.53 -2.96 -4.82
C ILE A 97 -14.29 -2.51 -3.38
N LEU A 98 -13.05 -2.67 -2.92
CA LEU A 98 -12.54 -2.04 -1.71
C LEU A 98 -11.62 -0.91 -2.12
N ASP A 99 -11.82 0.29 -1.57
CA ASP A 99 -10.91 1.43 -1.75
C ASP A 99 -10.49 1.99 -0.39
N THR A 100 -9.20 1.93 -0.07
CA THR A 100 -8.70 2.43 1.21
C THR A 100 -8.85 3.94 1.36
N LYS A 101 -8.99 4.72 0.27
CA LYS A 101 -9.31 6.15 0.35
C LYS A 101 -10.72 6.36 0.88
N VAL A 102 -11.69 5.54 0.45
CA VAL A 102 -13.05 5.50 0.99
C VAL A 102 -13.01 5.03 2.44
N LEU A 103 -12.28 3.94 2.74
CA LEU A 103 -12.20 3.40 4.10
C LEU A 103 -11.57 4.37 5.11
N LYS A 104 -10.65 5.23 4.68
CA LYS A 104 -10.00 6.26 5.52
C LYS A 104 -10.71 7.63 5.48
N SER A 105 -11.83 7.74 4.76
CA SER A 105 -12.57 8.97 4.66
C SER A 105 -13.13 9.38 6.02
N PRO A 106 -13.03 10.66 6.43
CA PRO A 106 -13.70 11.16 7.63
C PRO A 106 -15.23 11.18 7.49
N ASP A 107 -15.75 11.07 6.26
CA ASP A 107 -17.18 11.09 5.94
C ASP A 107 -17.78 9.67 5.87
N LEU A 108 -16.99 8.63 6.14
CA LEU A 108 -17.44 7.24 6.13
C LEU A 108 -18.28 6.97 7.38
N LEU A 109 -19.46 6.40 7.20
CA LEU A 109 -20.36 6.03 8.28
C LEU A 109 -21.10 4.73 7.99
N ILE A 110 -21.52 4.06 9.05
CA ILE A 110 -22.53 3.00 8.99
C ILE A 110 -23.87 3.64 9.33
N ARG A 111 -24.85 3.47 8.46
CA ARG A 111 -26.23 3.91 8.65
C ARG A 111 -27.08 2.70 9.02
N LEU A 112 -27.82 2.83 10.11
CA LEU A 112 -28.83 1.86 10.52
C LEU A 112 -30.19 2.50 10.27
N THR A 113 -30.97 1.91 9.36
CA THR A 113 -32.35 2.32 9.12
C THR A 113 -33.25 1.30 9.80
N VAL A 114 -34.00 1.76 10.79
CA VAL A 114 -34.78 0.90 11.66
C VAL A 114 -36.25 1.16 11.43
N ARG A 115 -36.95 0.12 10.98
CA ARG A 115 -38.36 0.19 10.66
C ARG A 115 -39.20 -0.36 11.82
N HIS A 116 -40.18 0.42 12.23
CA HIS A 116 -41.15 0.02 13.25
C HIS A 116 -42.52 0.57 12.85
N ASN A 117 -43.49 -0.29 12.57
CA ASN A 117 -44.76 0.06 11.94
C ASN A 117 -44.51 0.82 10.61
N GLU A 118 -45.28 1.89 10.37
CA GLU A 118 -45.17 2.77 9.20
C GLU A 118 -44.07 3.85 9.34
N SER A 119 -43.23 3.79 10.39
CA SER A 119 -42.19 4.78 10.66
C SER A 119 -40.79 4.20 10.56
N SER A 120 -39.83 5.02 10.15
CA SER A 120 -38.40 4.68 10.09
C SER A 120 -37.58 5.67 10.89
N VAL A 121 -36.59 5.17 11.62
CA VAL A 121 -35.60 5.98 12.34
C VAL A 121 -34.21 5.64 11.80
N VAL A 122 -33.42 6.68 11.55
CA VAL A 122 -32.06 6.55 11.01
C VAL A 122 -31.04 6.84 12.10
N TYR A 123 -30.03 5.98 12.22
CA TYR A 123 -28.88 6.18 13.10
C TYR A 123 -27.59 6.17 12.28
N ASP A 124 -26.93 7.32 12.22
CA ASP A 124 -25.62 7.45 11.57
C ASP A 124 -24.51 7.23 12.59
N CYS A 125 -23.63 6.28 12.28
CA CYS A 125 -22.50 5.88 13.10
C CYS A 125 -21.20 6.18 12.35
N PRO A 126 -20.60 7.37 12.51
CA PRO A 126 -19.34 7.72 11.85
C PRO A 126 -18.22 6.75 12.20
N LEU A 127 -17.40 6.41 11.21
CA LEU A 127 -16.22 5.57 11.36
C LEU A 127 -14.96 6.43 11.38
N ASN A 128 -14.11 6.24 12.40
CA ASN A 128 -12.83 6.92 12.52
C ASN A 128 -11.66 5.98 12.20
N ASN A 129 -11.59 5.59 10.94
CA ASN A 129 -10.61 4.62 10.45
C ASN A 129 -9.27 5.28 10.14
N SER A 130 -8.18 4.52 10.26
CA SER A 130 -6.85 4.97 9.88
C SER A 130 -6.00 3.82 9.36
N ALA A 131 -4.95 4.16 8.59
CA ALA A 131 -4.00 3.16 8.14
C ALA A 131 -3.19 2.61 9.32
N ALA A 132 -3.11 1.28 9.45
CA ALA A 132 -2.44 0.62 10.56
C ALA A 132 -0.91 0.79 10.55
N LYS A 133 -0.30 1.03 9.37
CA LYS A 133 1.16 1.12 9.20
C LYS A 133 1.60 2.46 8.63
N VAL A 134 1.14 2.80 7.44
CA VAL A 134 1.62 3.97 6.69
C VAL A 134 0.47 4.69 6.01
N ARG A 135 0.56 6.01 5.93
CA ARG A 135 -0.49 6.83 5.30
C ARG A 135 -0.23 7.13 3.82
N TRP A 136 1.02 6.99 3.38
CA TRP A 136 1.50 7.32 2.03
C TRP A 136 1.17 6.27 0.96
N LEU A 137 0.31 5.31 1.29
CA LEU A 137 -0.11 4.21 0.42
C LEU A 137 -1.63 4.09 0.45
N ASP A 138 -2.21 3.91 -0.73
CA ASP A 138 -3.60 3.54 -0.93
C ASP A 138 -3.71 2.32 -1.83
N VAL A 139 -4.71 1.49 -1.57
CA VAL A 139 -5.03 0.31 -2.35
C VAL A 139 -6.51 0.36 -2.73
N ARG A 140 -6.77 0.12 -4.01
CA ARG A 140 -8.09 -0.22 -4.53
C ARG A 140 -8.04 -1.66 -5.04
N ILE A 141 -8.91 -2.52 -4.52
CA ILE A 141 -9.01 -3.93 -4.91
C ILE A 141 -10.36 -4.12 -5.60
N ASP A 142 -10.30 -4.63 -6.81
CA ASP A 142 -11.45 -5.01 -7.61
C ASP A 142 -11.44 -6.54 -7.73
N ARG A 143 -12.30 -7.21 -6.95
CA ARG A 143 -12.34 -8.68 -6.95
C ARG A 143 -12.95 -9.23 -8.23
N GLY A 144 -13.95 -8.55 -8.79
CA GLY A 144 -14.58 -8.96 -10.04
C GLY A 144 -13.61 -8.91 -11.22
N ALA A 145 -12.72 -7.91 -11.25
CA ALA A 145 -11.71 -7.78 -12.29
C ALA A 145 -10.37 -8.48 -11.98
N TYR A 146 -10.18 -9.02 -10.78
CA TYR A 146 -8.90 -9.54 -10.30
C TYR A 146 -7.74 -8.53 -10.42
N VAL A 147 -8.00 -7.27 -10.05
CA VAL A 147 -7.02 -6.17 -10.13
C VAL A 147 -6.84 -5.50 -8.77
N VAL A 148 -5.59 -5.16 -8.46
CA VAL A 148 -5.21 -4.33 -7.32
C VAL A 148 -4.49 -3.09 -7.85
N ASP A 149 -5.12 -1.93 -7.74
CA ASP A 149 -4.50 -0.65 -8.06
C ASP A 149 -3.91 -0.04 -6.78
N VAL A 150 -2.62 0.26 -6.79
CA VAL A 150 -1.90 0.85 -5.66
C VAL A 150 -1.42 2.24 -6.01
N THR A 151 -1.81 3.23 -5.19
CA THR A 151 -1.20 4.56 -5.23
C THR A 151 -0.09 4.64 -4.19
N LEU A 152 1.15 4.77 -4.65
CA LEU A 152 2.33 4.96 -3.80
C LEU A 152 2.76 6.44 -3.88
N ARG A 153 3.07 7.07 -2.75
CA ARG A 153 3.49 8.48 -2.70
C ARG A 153 4.96 8.64 -2.31
N PRO A 154 5.92 8.31 -3.20
CA PRO A 154 7.33 8.52 -2.93
C PRO A 154 7.66 10.01 -2.84
N SER A 155 8.72 10.34 -2.12
CA SER A 155 9.16 11.72 -1.89
C SER A 155 10.56 11.90 -2.44
N PHE A 156 10.73 12.87 -3.32
CA PHE A 156 11.97 13.20 -3.98
C PHE A 156 12.26 14.69 -3.89
N SER A 157 13.55 15.01 -3.73
CA SER A 157 14.03 16.38 -3.78
C SER A 157 15.29 16.47 -4.62
N TYR A 158 15.56 17.66 -5.17
CA TYR A 158 16.81 17.89 -5.87
C TYR A 158 18.00 17.73 -4.93
N GLY A 159 18.90 16.82 -5.28
CA GLY A 159 20.13 16.53 -4.55
C GLY A 159 21.37 17.22 -5.12
N GLY A 160 21.23 17.95 -6.23
CA GLY A 160 22.34 18.59 -6.91
C GLY A 160 22.99 17.71 -7.98
N MET A 161 24.05 18.26 -8.54
CA MET A 161 25.02 17.56 -9.38
C MET A 161 26.30 17.33 -8.58
N SER A 162 26.99 16.21 -8.83
CA SER A 162 28.26 15.90 -8.17
C SER A 162 29.32 15.41 -9.15
N GLY A 163 30.50 16.00 -9.07
CA GLY A 163 31.66 15.66 -9.91
C GLY A 163 31.73 16.46 -11.20
N GLN A 164 32.64 16.08 -12.09
CA GLN A 164 32.85 16.71 -13.40
C GLN A 164 33.29 15.66 -14.43
N CYS A 165 32.68 15.70 -15.62
CA CYS A 165 33.09 14.93 -16.80
C CYS A 165 32.70 15.74 -18.05
N ALA A 166 33.69 16.10 -18.87
CA ALA A 166 33.47 16.97 -20.04
C ALA A 166 32.53 16.35 -21.10
N ALA A 167 32.41 15.03 -21.13
CA ALA A 167 31.61 14.30 -22.10
C ALA A 167 30.14 14.07 -21.67
N VAL A 168 29.73 14.58 -20.50
CA VAL A 168 28.43 14.26 -19.90
C VAL A 168 27.66 15.53 -19.55
N ILE A 169 26.46 15.64 -20.11
CA ILE A 169 25.47 16.66 -19.73
C ILE A 169 24.65 16.09 -18.58
N ALA A 170 24.56 16.84 -17.48
CA ALA A 170 23.76 16.43 -16.35
C ALA A 170 22.26 16.51 -16.66
N LYS A 171 21.51 15.53 -16.17
CA LYS A 171 20.05 15.52 -16.16
C LYS A 171 19.50 16.53 -15.17
N SER A 172 18.41 17.15 -15.57
CA SER A 172 17.59 18.00 -14.70
C SER A 172 16.91 17.16 -13.61
N TYR A 173 16.50 17.83 -12.53
CA TYR A 173 15.69 17.20 -11.49
C TYR A 173 14.41 16.56 -12.04
N ALA A 174 13.71 17.24 -12.95
CA ALA A 174 12.46 16.74 -13.54
C ALA A 174 12.67 15.43 -14.32
N GLU A 175 13.77 15.31 -15.06
CA GLU A 175 14.11 14.06 -15.74
C GLU A 175 14.43 12.93 -14.76
N LEU A 176 15.17 13.23 -13.68
CA LEU A 176 15.46 12.23 -12.65
C LEU A 176 14.20 11.81 -11.90
N GLU A 177 13.30 12.75 -11.61
CA GLU A 177 12.01 12.48 -10.97
C GLU A 177 11.16 11.56 -11.85
N GLN A 178 11.07 11.86 -13.15
CA GLN A 178 10.33 11.05 -14.11
C GLN A 178 10.93 9.63 -14.26
N LEU A 179 12.26 9.50 -14.35
CA LEU A 179 12.91 8.19 -14.38
C LEU A 179 12.68 7.40 -13.08
N ALA A 180 12.69 8.07 -11.92
CA ALA A 180 12.42 7.41 -10.65
C ALA A 180 10.96 6.90 -10.60
N LYS A 181 10.01 7.72 -11.05
CA LYS A 181 8.59 7.36 -11.21
C LYS A 181 8.42 6.12 -12.08
N GLU A 182 8.96 6.15 -13.30
CA GLU A 182 8.88 5.02 -14.25
C GLU A 182 9.50 3.75 -13.68
N GLY A 183 10.64 3.86 -13.01
CA GLY A 183 11.28 2.72 -12.35
C GLY A 183 10.40 2.09 -11.29
N ILE A 184 9.81 2.91 -10.41
CA ILE A 184 8.92 2.43 -9.34
C ILE A 184 7.70 1.74 -9.94
N GLU A 185 7.00 2.39 -10.87
CA GLU A 185 5.78 1.85 -11.49
C GLU A 185 6.08 0.55 -12.22
N ARG A 186 7.21 0.47 -12.91
CA ARG A 186 7.65 -0.72 -13.63
C ARG A 186 7.99 -1.89 -12.71
N PHE A 187 8.86 -1.69 -11.72
CA PHE A 187 9.45 -2.81 -10.97
C PHE A 187 8.59 -3.26 -9.77
N TRP A 188 7.67 -2.42 -9.30
CA TRP A 188 6.73 -2.77 -8.23
C TRP A 188 5.38 -3.31 -8.75
N SER A 189 5.06 -3.12 -10.03
CA SER A 189 3.88 -3.76 -10.64
C SER A 189 4.05 -5.27 -10.77
N ARG A 190 2.92 -5.97 -10.75
CA ARG A 190 2.75 -7.42 -10.89
C ARG A 190 1.62 -7.67 -11.90
N ASP A 191 1.84 -7.25 -13.14
CA ASP A 191 0.86 -7.27 -14.23
C ASP A 191 1.36 -8.02 -15.49
N GLY A 192 2.41 -8.84 -15.34
CA GLY A 192 2.96 -9.67 -16.41
C GLY A 192 3.71 -8.91 -17.51
N ARG A 193 3.88 -7.58 -17.38
CA ARG A 193 4.54 -6.76 -18.43
C ARG A 193 6.05 -6.93 -18.49
N LEU A 194 6.68 -7.46 -17.45
CA LEU A 194 8.12 -7.69 -17.42
C LEU A 194 8.44 -9.08 -17.97
N ALA A 195 9.50 -9.18 -18.77
CA ALA A 195 9.92 -10.43 -19.39
C ALA A 195 10.43 -11.45 -18.34
N GLN A 196 10.42 -12.73 -18.72
CA GLN A 196 11.01 -13.84 -17.95
C GLN A 196 10.35 -14.12 -16.60
N GLY A 197 9.03 -13.94 -16.49
CA GLY A 197 8.27 -14.21 -15.25
C GLY A 197 8.55 -13.22 -14.12
N ILE A 198 9.35 -12.18 -14.38
CA ILE A 198 9.47 -11.06 -13.46
C ILE A 198 8.13 -10.32 -13.51
N GLY A 199 7.57 -9.98 -12.35
CA GLY A 199 6.33 -9.22 -12.33
C GLY A 199 5.06 -10.01 -12.65
N GLU A 200 5.09 -11.34 -12.51
CA GLU A 200 3.89 -12.18 -12.53
C GLU A 200 2.88 -11.75 -11.46
N SER A 201 1.61 -12.03 -11.73
CA SER A 201 0.46 -11.73 -10.87
C SER A 201 0.62 -12.37 -9.48
N ILE A 202 -0.06 -11.80 -8.49
CA ILE A 202 0.00 -12.30 -7.11
C ILE A 202 -1.09 -13.36 -6.92
N ILE A 203 -0.66 -14.59 -6.63
CA ILE A 203 -1.57 -15.68 -6.28
C ILE A 203 -1.96 -15.57 -4.80
N THR A 204 -3.26 -15.53 -4.56
CA THR A 204 -3.86 -15.52 -3.22
C THR A 204 -4.87 -16.66 -3.10
N ARG A 205 -5.45 -16.88 -1.92
CA ARG A 205 -6.56 -17.82 -1.75
C ARG A 205 -7.83 -17.38 -2.51
N GLU A 206 -7.95 -16.09 -2.78
CA GLU A 206 -9.09 -15.48 -3.46
C GLU A 206 -8.89 -15.40 -4.99
N GLY A 207 -7.77 -15.91 -5.52
CA GLY A 207 -7.46 -15.89 -6.94
C GLY A 207 -6.12 -15.24 -7.28
N GLU A 208 -5.86 -15.14 -8.58
CA GLU A 208 -4.65 -14.54 -9.15
C GLU A 208 -4.92 -13.07 -9.52
N PHE A 209 -4.23 -12.15 -8.85
CA PHE A 209 -4.47 -10.71 -8.98
C PHE A 209 -3.34 -9.99 -9.71
N ASN A 210 -3.71 -9.17 -10.69
CA ASN A 210 -2.80 -8.21 -11.30
C ASN A 210 -2.62 -6.98 -10.40
N VAL A 211 -1.39 -6.63 -10.04
CA VAL A 211 -1.10 -5.44 -9.24
C VAL A 211 -0.51 -4.35 -10.12
N ARG A 212 -1.12 -3.16 -10.08
CA ARG A 212 -0.68 -1.98 -10.83
C ARG A 212 -0.25 -0.90 -9.86
N ILE A 213 0.96 -0.39 -10.05
CA ILE A 213 1.50 0.69 -9.21
C ILE A 213 1.43 2.01 -9.96
N THR A 214 0.84 3.01 -9.31
CA THR A 214 0.93 4.42 -9.70
C THR A 214 1.75 5.16 -8.66
N ALA A 215 2.84 5.80 -9.08
CA ALA A 215 3.68 6.62 -8.23
C ALA A 215 3.26 8.10 -8.32
N ASP A 216 2.59 8.59 -7.28
CA ASP A 216 2.13 9.97 -7.14
C ASP A 216 3.20 10.78 -6.39
N ILE A 217 4.17 11.27 -7.15
CA ILE A 217 5.41 11.84 -6.61
C ILE A 217 5.10 13.08 -5.76
N ASN A 218 5.68 13.12 -4.56
CA ASN A 218 5.62 14.25 -3.63
C ASN A 218 4.20 14.61 -3.11
N ALA A 219 3.17 13.85 -3.46
CA ALA A 219 1.81 14.05 -2.96
C ALA A 219 1.70 13.69 -1.47
N GLU A 220 0.94 14.48 -0.70
CA GLU A 220 0.76 14.23 0.73
C GLU A 220 -0.34 13.19 1.01
N PRO A 221 -0.21 12.38 2.08
CA PRO A 221 0.99 12.22 2.89
C PRO A 221 2.06 11.44 2.11
N LYS A 222 3.32 11.88 2.14
CA LYS A 222 4.41 11.24 1.39
C LYS A 222 5.33 10.36 2.23
N MET A 223 6.08 9.50 1.55
CA MET A 223 7.18 8.71 2.13
C MET A 223 8.33 9.60 2.62
N ALA A 224 9.29 9.00 3.32
CA ALA A 224 10.53 9.69 3.63
C ALA A 224 11.28 10.08 2.34
N ASN A 225 11.80 11.31 2.31
CA ASN A 225 12.41 11.91 1.12
C ASN A 225 13.76 11.26 0.73
N PHE A 226 13.98 11.12 -0.57
CA PHE A 226 15.28 10.82 -1.18
C PHE A 226 15.81 12.00 -1.98
N LYS A 227 17.10 12.31 -1.83
CA LYS A 227 17.78 13.25 -2.73
C LYS A 227 18.12 12.56 -4.05
N LEU A 228 17.66 13.10 -5.17
CA LEU A 228 18.07 12.64 -6.50
C LEU A 228 19.31 13.42 -6.94
N ILE A 229 20.41 12.72 -7.19
CA ILE A 229 21.71 13.33 -7.50
C ILE A 229 22.19 12.85 -8.85
N ASP A 230 22.47 13.75 -9.78
CA ASP A 230 23.24 13.39 -10.97
C ASP A 230 24.73 13.37 -10.63
N ARG A 231 25.37 12.22 -10.82
CA ARG A 231 26.79 12.04 -10.63
C ARG A 231 27.48 11.94 -11.99
N ILE A 232 27.99 13.08 -12.42
CA ILE A 232 28.77 13.22 -13.66
C ILE A 232 30.27 12.93 -13.45
N SER A 233 30.63 12.12 -12.45
CA SER A 233 32.01 11.67 -12.24
C SER A 233 32.20 10.25 -12.79
N ALA A 234 33.40 9.93 -13.28
CA ALA A 234 33.79 8.55 -13.59
C ALA A 234 33.77 7.63 -12.36
N ARG A 235 33.71 8.16 -11.13
CA ARG A 235 33.52 7.37 -9.90
C ARG A 235 32.05 7.09 -9.65
N PHE A 236 31.72 5.82 -9.41
CA PHE A 236 30.37 5.40 -9.06
C PHE A 236 29.88 6.01 -7.74
N GLY A 237 28.65 6.50 -7.74
CA GLY A 237 27.93 6.99 -6.57
C GLY A 237 26.97 5.93 -6.06
N ARG A 238 27.08 5.63 -4.78
CA ARG A 238 26.31 4.58 -4.13
C ARG A 238 25.02 5.15 -3.54
N SER A 239 23.88 4.71 -4.07
CA SER A 239 22.56 5.03 -3.52
C SER A 239 22.38 4.40 -2.14
N THR A 240 21.48 4.98 -1.35
CA THR A 240 21.13 4.44 -0.04
C THR A 240 19.78 4.96 0.43
N SER A 241 19.06 4.13 1.16
CA SER A 241 17.81 4.44 1.83
C SER A 241 17.95 4.51 3.35
N LEU A 242 19.18 4.44 3.88
CA LEU A 242 19.47 4.58 5.30
C LEU A 242 18.90 5.90 5.83
N VAL A 243 18.27 5.82 7.01
CA VAL A 243 17.63 6.94 7.70
C VAL A 243 18.62 8.12 7.76
N LEU A 244 18.15 9.32 7.36
CA LEU A 244 18.91 10.59 7.21
C LEU A 244 19.92 10.69 6.05
N LEU A 245 20.30 9.59 5.39
CA LEU A 245 21.28 9.61 4.28
C LEU A 245 20.68 9.34 2.89
N ARG A 246 19.34 9.28 2.83
CA ARG A 246 18.55 8.86 1.67
C ARG A 246 18.88 9.63 0.40
N ARG A 247 19.39 8.90 -0.59
CA ARG A 247 19.74 9.45 -1.90
C ARG A 247 19.77 8.37 -2.97
N VAL A 248 19.49 8.78 -4.21
CA VAL A 248 19.59 7.94 -5.39
C VAL A 248 20.49 8.64 -6.40
N TYR A 249 21.55 7.95 -6.85
CA TYR A 249 22.50 8.49 -7.82
C TYR A 249 22.17 8.06 -9.25
N TYR A 250 22.03 9.04 -10.14
CA TYR A 250 22.11 8.83 -11.58
C TYR A 250 23.58 8.90 -12.00
N ASN A 251 24.21 7.73 -12.18
CA ASN A 251 25.67 7.61 -12.37
C ASN A 251 26.12 7.82 -13.81
N SER A 252 25.75 8.95 -14.40
CA SER A 252 25.99 9.31 -15.80
C SER A 252 27.47 9.31 -16.17
N GLY A 253 28.34 9.88 -15.33
CA GLY A 253 29.78 9.95 -15.56
C GLY A 253 30.44 8.57 -15.59
N PHE A 254 30.06 7.70 -14.63
CA PHE A 254 30.62 6.35 -14.52
C PHE A 254 30.30 5.49 -15.74
N TYR A 255 29.03 5.45 -16.15
CA TYR A 255 28.64 4.62 -17.30
C TYR A 255 29.12 5.19 -18.63
N SER A 256 29.20 6.52 -18.76
CA SER A 256 29.77 7.15 -19.95
C SER A 256 31.24 6.79 -20.11
N HIS A 257 32.05 6.88 -19.04
CA HIS A 257 33.45 6.47 -19.06
C HIS A 257 33.59 4.96 -19.34
N LYS A 258 32.88 4.12 -18.59
CA LYS A 258 32.96 2.65 -18.71
C LYS A 258 32.63 2.16 -20.12
N LEU A 259 31.64 2.76 -20.77
CA LEU A 259 31.24 2.35 -22.12
C LEU A 259 32.12 2.98 -23.20
N ALA A 260 32.63 4.20 -23.01
CA ALA A 260 33.62 4.80 -23.89
C ALA A 260 34.90 3.94 -23.95
N ASP A 261 35.38 3.44 -22.81
CA ASP A 261 36.52 2.50 -22.74
C ASP A 261 36.26 1.19 -23.51
N SER A 262 34.99 0.83 -23.65
CA SER A 262 34.54 -0.35 -24.40
C SER A 262 34.21 -0.05 -25.87
N GLY A 263 34.54 1.15 -26.37
CA GLY A 263 34.23 1.58 -27.74
C GLY A 263 32.73 1.77 -28.04
N GLN A 264 31.89 1.92 -27.01
CA GLN A 264 30.44 2.03 -27.17
C GLN A 264 29.97 3.49 -27.18
N SER A 265 28.81 3.74 -27.81
CA SER A 265 28.29 5.09 -28.01
C SER A 265 27.76 5.75 -26.71
N ALA A 266 27.83 7.08 -26.66
CA ALA A 266 27.25 7.87 -25.58
C ALA A 266 25.75 7.62 -25.40
N ASN A 267 25.00 7.40 -26.49
CA ASN A 267 23.57 7.06 -26.42
C ASN A 267 23.34 5.76 -25.64
N LYS A 268 24.18 4.74 -25.87
CA LYS A 268 24.09 3.47 -25.14
C LYS A 268 24.39 3.64 -23.65
N ALA A 269 25.29 4.56 -23.29
CA ALA A 269 25.55 4.94 -21.90
C ALA A 269 24.36 5.62 -21.24
N THR A 270 23.71 6.55 -21.92
CA THR A 270 22.50 7.21 -21.42
C THR A 270 21.39 6.21 -21.18
N VAL A 271 21.10 5.33 -22.15
CA VAL A 271 20.07 4.29 -22.02
C VAL A 271 20.37 3.35 -20.84
N LEU A 272 21.60 2.85 -20.74
CA LEU A 272 22.01 1.98 -19.63
C LEU A 272 21.89 2.70 -18.28
N THR A 273 22.32 3.96 -18.20
CA THR A 273 22.26 4.75 -16.96
C THR A 273 20.81 4.96 -16.52
N SER A 274 19.91 5.33 -17.44
CA SER A 274 18.48 5.46 -17.17
C SER A 274 17.87 4.15 -16.65
N GLN A 275 18.14 3.02 -17.29
CA GLN A 275 17.64 1.72 -16.85
C GLN A 275 18.17 1.33 -15.45
N LYS A 276 19.46 1.58 -15.20
CA LYS A 276 20.07 1.31 -13.88
C LYS A 276 19.52 2.24 -12.81
N PHE A 277 19.29 3.50 -13.13
CA PHE A 277 18.71 4.47 -12.22
C PHE A 277 17.26 4.12 -11.89
N GLN A 278 16.42 3.79 -12.88
CA GLN A 278 15.06 3.29 -12.69
C GLN A 278 15.00 2.11 -11.71
N LEU A 279 15.84 1.09 -11.93
CA LEU A 279 15.95 -0.07 -11.03
C LEU A 279 16.41 0.35 -9.63
N THR A 280 17.40 1.23 -9.54
CA THR A 280 17.95 1.69 -8.26
C THR A 280 16.92 2.49 -7.47
N ALA A 281 16.19 3.41 -8.12
CA ALA A 281 15.12 4.16 -7.47
C ALA A 281 14.03 3.24 -6.90
N ALA A 282 13.58 2.26 -7.69
CA ALA A 282 12.62 1.25 -7.23
C ALA A 282 13.16 0.41 -6.07
N HIS A 283 14.43 0.03 -6.11
CA HIS A 283 15.11 -0.73 -5.05
C HIS A 283 15.18 0.06 -3.74
N GLU A 284 15.61 1.31 -3.80
CA GLU A 284 15.75 2.17 -2.61
C GLU A 284 14.40 2.50 -1.96
N VAL A 285 13.36 2.75 -2.77
CA VAL A 285 11.97 2.88 -2.29
C VAL A 285 11.48 1.58 -1.66
N GLY A 286 11.87 0.44 -2.23
CA GLY A 286 11.60 -0.89 -1.69
C GLY A 286 12.06 -1.09 -0.27
N HIS A 287 13.24 -0.57 0.07
CA HIS A 287 13.74 -0.63 1.44
C HIS A 287 12.81 0.08 2.43
N LEU A 288 12.21 1.20 2.06
CA LEU A 288 11.23 1.88 2.91
C LEU A 288 9.94 1.10 3.06
N ILE A 289 9.46 0.46 1.98
CA ILE A 289 8.28 -0.40 2.05
C ILE A 289 8.55 -1.55 3.03
N LEU A 290 9.64 -2.28 2.85
CA LEU A 290 9.99 -3.41 3.72
C LEU A 290 10.20 -2.98 5.18
N ASP A 291 10.85 -1.84 5.43
CA ASP A 291 11.07 -1.31 6.78
C ASP A 291 9.74 -1.03 7.52
N ASN A 292 8.70 -0.60 6.80
CA ASN A 292 7.40 -0.29 7.41
C ASN A 292 6.48 -1.52 7.55
N PHE A 293 6.67 -2.55 6.72
CA PHE A 293 5.77 -3.71 6.66
C PHE A 293 6.38 -5.02 7.20
N THR A 294 7.63 -5.03 7.67
CA THR A 294 8.25 -6.18 8.35
C THR A 294 8.32 -5.98 9.88
N ARG A 295 8.00 -7.00 10.69
CA ARG A 295 7.98 -6.89 12.18
C ARG A 295 9.35 -7.02 12.86
N PHE A 296 10.41 -7.43 12.15
CA PHE A 296 11.71 -7.71 12.78
C PHE A 296 12.60 -6.46 12.86
N THR A 297 12.25 -5.56 13.79
CA THR A 297 12.98 -4.32 14.10
C THR A 297 14.42 -4.51 14.58
N PHE A 298 14.87 -5.74 14.88
CA PHE A 298 16.23 -6.04 15.34
C PHE A 298 17.13 -6.71 14.29
N ARG A 299 16.58 -7.10 13.14
CA ARG A 299 17.31 -7.70 12.02
C ARG A 299 17.09 -6.83 10.78
N ARG A 300 17.81 -5.70 10.74
CA ARG A 300 17.90 -4.76 9.58
C ARG A 300 18.63 -5.36 8.37
N ASP A 301 19.07 -6.61 8.47
CA ASP A 301 19.71 -7.37 7.41
C ASP A 301 18.75 -7.61 6.23
N TYR A 302 17.47 -7.91 6.42
CA TYR A 302 16.62 -8.30 5.27
C TYR A 302 16.31 -7.20 4.26
N SER A 303 16.26 -5.94 4.71
CA SER A 303 16.05 -4.83 3.79
C SER A 303 17.38 -4.42 3.16
N TRP A 304 18.44 -4.13 3.92
CA TRP A 304 19.69 -3.59 3.37
C TRP A 304 20.76 -4.61 2.96
N SER A 305 20.54 -5.90 3.23
CA SER A 305 21.34 -6.99 2.66
C SER A 305 20.47 -7.84 1.74
N HIS A 306 20.90 -7.99 0.49
CA HIS A 306 20.38 -9.06 -0.36
C HIS A 306 20.71 -10.39 0.32
N LYS A 307 19.70 -11.26 0.46
CA LYS A 307 19.80 -12.63 0.99
C LYS A 307 21.05 -13.34 0.43
N GLY A 308 22.16 -13.30 1.17
CA GLY A 308 23.42 -13.95 0.82
C GLY A 308 24.43 -13.20 -0.06
N THR A 309 24.21 -11.95 -0.48
CA THR A 309 25.12 -11.26 -1.44
C THR A 309 25.57 -9.86 -1.04
N SER A 310 25.38 -9.41 0.21
CA SER A 310 25.73 -8.02 0.58
C SER A 310 25.84 -7.77 2.09
N THR A 311 26.79 -6.97 2.56
CA THR A 311 26.78 -6.49 3.97
C THR A 311 26.00 -5.18 4.13
N GLN A 312 25.41 -4.97 5.32
CA GLN A 312 24.53 -3.82 5.65
C GLN A 312 25.12 -2.43 5.33
N TYR A 313 26.44 -2.30 5.36
CA TYR A 313 27.13 -1.01 5.15
C TYR A 313 27.73 -0.87 3.74
N THR A 314 28.09 -1.98 3.10
CA THR A 314 28.85 -1.93 1.84
C THR A 314 28.06 -2.44 0.64
N GLN A 315 26.93 -3.14 0.85
CA GLN A 315 26.26 -4.01 -0.14
C GLN A 315 27.24 -4.61 -1.17
N VAL A 316 28.40 -5.09 -0.70
CA VAL A 316 29.36 -5.87 -1.49
C VAL A 316 29.06 -7.34 -1.25
N ALA A 317 29.08 -8.14 -2.32
CA ALA A 317 29.05 -9.60 -2.28
C ALA A 317 29.83 -10.16 -1.09
N LEU A 318 29.17 -10.97 -0.25
CA LEU A 318 29.85 -11.74 0.77
C LEU A 318 30.87 -12.65 0.08
N LYS A 319 32.12 -12.64 0.58
CA LYS A 319 33.30 -13.27 -0.02
C LYS A 319 33.13 -14.75 -0.40
N LYS A 320 32.14 -15.45 0.20
CA LYS A 320 31.82 -16.87 -0.08
C LYS A 320 31.40 -17.18 -1.54
N TYR A 321 31.12 -16.18 -2.38
CA TYR A 321 30.81 -16.37 -3.80
C TYR A 321 31.88 -15.86 -4.78
N ALA A 322 32.89 -15.11 -4.32
CA ALA A 322 34.00 -14.66 -5.18
C ALA A 322 34.94 -15.84 -5.54
N ASP A 323 35.07 -16.81 -4.65
CA ASP A 323 35.98 -17.96 -4.83
C ASP A 323 35.37 -19.10 -5.67
N ALA A 324 34.06 -19.06 -5.98
CA ALA A 324 33.37 -20.10 -6.73
C ALA A 324 33.44 -19.90 -8.27
N GLN A 325 33.79 -18.70 -8.74
CA GLN A 325 34.04 -18.44 -10.17
C GLN A 325 35.49 -18.72 -10.61
N ASN A 326 36.44 -18.83 -9.68
CA ASN A 326 37.85 -19.15 -9.98
C ASN A 326 38.19 -20.65 -9.85
N ARG A 327 37.19 -21.55 -9.80
CA ARG A 327 37.39 -23.02 -9.77
C ARG A 327 36.61 -23.76 -10.87
N ARG A 328 36.42 -23.10 -12.01
CA ARG A 328 35.97 -23.73 -13.26
C ARG A 328 36.77 -23.13 -14.40
N ASP A 329 38.07 -23.39 -14.37
CA ASP A 329 38.90 -23.50 -15.57
C ASP A 329 39.26 -24.98 -15.73
#